data_AF-A0A3M7L8B5-F1
#
_entry.id   AF-A0A3M7L8B5-F1
#
_cell.length_a   1.000
_cell.length_b   1.000
_cell.length_c   1.000
_cell.angle_alpha   90.00
_cell.angle_beta   90.00
_cell.angle_gamma   90.00
#
_symmetry.space_group_name_H-M   'P 1'
#
loop_
_entity.id
_entity.type
_entity.pdbx_description
1 polymer ?
#
loop_
_entity_poly.entity_id
_entity_poly.type
_entity_poly.pdbx_seq_one_letter_code
_entity_poly.pdbx_strand_id
1 'polypeptide(L)'
;MAASAIELLRTELRAYSPLLLPVEPRARGVAARALQDAFGAAFLPWVVGVSVLDKVTLEALRLGVALEEFLKKEAREDPGEPWDLQARINPLLYQWVEGQASMLRGWITRILASEDWQRHGRQPGRGARRVGSTTEAVKAATDTLEGLFDLGISPLPTGVLRCLVDGVDGALGAYAAGVRASLPSVATLRPPRPALTRYKREVVAAAQEAEAADGRVGLESLSWVPPVSRAEAEGVLATPWDALLLRANAAAALLDALDELERLVLDRWQAGTPRGGVGGGSGADGASASNRHGLPAADEPA
;
A
#
# COMPACT_ATOMS: atom_id res chain seq x y z
N MET A 1 -2.18 -0.62 36.73
CA MET A 1 -0.72 -0.76 36.93
C MET A 1 0.00 0.43 36.28
N ALA A 2 0.35 0.41 34.99
CA ALA A 2 1.16 1.49 34.36
C ALA A 2 0.58 2.91 34.54
N ALA A 3 -0.70 3.14 34.23
CA ALA A 3 -1.35 4.44 34.43
C ALA A 3 -1.32 4.92 35.89
N SER A 4 -1.48 4.00 36.85
CA SER A 4 -1.39 4.27 38.28
C SER A 4 0.02 4.64 38.72
N ALA A 5 1.06 4.04 38.10
CA ALA A 5 2.45 4.39 38.34
C ALA A 5 2.79 5.80 37.78
N ILE A 6 2.24 6.16 36.61
CA ILE A 6 2.37 7.52 36.05
C ILE A 6 1.75 8.56 36.99
N GLU A 7 0.53 8.33 37.49
CA GLU A 7 -0.11 9.24 38.45
C GLU A 7 0.63 9.31 39.80
N LEU A 8 1.12 8.16 40.31
CA LEU A 8 1.94 8.13 41.52
C LEU A 8 3.20 9.01 41.36
N LEU A 9 3.94 8.85 40.26
CA LEU A 9 5.12 9.67 39.98
C LEU A 9 4.76 11.15 39.82
N ARG A 10 3.63 11.49 39.16
CA ARG A 10 3.13 12.87 39.08
C ARG A 10 2.83 13.46 40.46
N THR A 11 2.26 12.67 41.38
CA THR A 11 2.02 13.14 42.76
C THR A 11 3.31 13.33 43.54
N GLU A 12 4.28 12.42 43.40
CA GLU A 12 5.58 12.52 44.04
C GLU A 12 6.34 13.76 43.57
N LEU A 13 6.49 13.95 42.25
CA LEU A 13 7.19 15.07 41.63
C LEU A 13 6.61 16.46 41.95
N ARG A 14 5.32 16.51 42.29
CA ARG A 14 4.58 17.74 42.64
C ARG A 14 4.55 18.02 44.13
N ALA A 15 4.39 17.00 44.97
CA ALA A 15 4.14 17.17 46.40
C ALA A 15 5.37 16.91 47.28
N TYR A 16 6.20 15.92 46.94
CA TYR A 16 7.23 15.41 47.84
C TYR A 16 8.64 15.81 47.42
N SER A 17 9.06 15.61 46.16
CA SER A 17 10.42 15.99 45.76
C SER A 17 10.76 17.47 45.97
N PRO A 18 9.86 18.46 45.78
CA PRO A 18 10.17 19.86 46.08
C PRO A 18 10.52 20.12 47.55
N LEU A 19 9.98 19.32 48.48
CA LEU A 19 10.30 19.39 49.91
C LEU A 19 11.65 18.74 50.24
N LEU A 20 12.10 17.80 49.40
CA LEU A 20 13.34 17.05 49.57
C LEU A 20 14.54 17.68 48.86
N LEU A 21 14.33 18.51 47.83
CA LEU A 21 15.38 19.25 47.11
C LEU A 21 16.42 19.97 48.01
N PRO A 22 16.07 20.57 49.17
CA PRO A 22 17.06 21.21 50.04
C PRO A 22 18.01 20.23 50.75
N VAL A 23 17.65 18.94 50.81
CA VAL A 23 18.40 17.88 51.50
C VAL A 23 19.10 16.97 50.49
N GLU A 24 18.41 16.57 49.43
CA GLU A 24 18.93 15.75 48.35
C GLU A 24 18.56 16.39 46.99
N PRO A 25 19.52 17.03 46.30
CA PRO A 25 19.28 17.64 44.99
C PRO A 25 18.70 16.66 43.97
N ARG A 26 19.05 15.36 44.06
CA ARG A 26 18.63 14.30 43.13
C ARG A 26 17.30 13.64 43.50
N ALA A 27 16.53 14.16 44.46
CA ALA A 27 15.34 13.51 45.00
C ALA A 27 14.36 12.98 43.93
N ARG A 28 14.18 13.75 42.84
CA ARG A 28 13.36 13.37 41.67
C ARG A 28 13.89 12.14 40.94
N GLY A 29 15.20 12.09 40.69
CA GLY A 29 15.84 10.96 40.00
C GLY A 29 15.79 9.70 40.85
N VAL A 30 16.01 9.82 42.17
CA VAL A 30 15.90 8.70 43.12
C VAL A 30 14.48 8.14 43.17
N ALA A 31 13.45 9.00 43.22
CA ALA A 31 12.05 8.58 43.20
C ALA A 31 11.65 7.90 41.88
N ALA A 32 12.06 8.47 40.74
CA ALA A 32 11.87 7.86 39.42
C ALA A 32 12.54 6.48 39.34
N ARG A 33 13.81 6.36 39.79
CA ARG A 33 14.56 5.10 39.82
C ARG A 33 13.90 4.05 40.70
N ALA A 34 13.49 4.40 41.93
CA ALA A 34 12.82 3.47 42.83
C ALA A 34 11.51 2.92 42.24
N LEU A 35 10.76 3.75 41.51
CA LEU A 35 9.58 3.32 40.76
C LEU A 35 9.94 2.46 39.55
N GLN A 36 11.04 2.77 38.84
CA GLN A 36 11.56 2.01 37.71
C GLN A 36 11.97 0.59 38.13
N ASP A 37 12.65 0.45 39.26
CA ASP A 37 13.09 -0.86 39.77
C ASP A 37 11.87 -1.69 40.24
N ALA A 38 10.97 -1.09 41.02
CA ALA A 38 9.78 -1.76 41.55
C ALA A 38 8.77 -2.17 40.46
N PHE A 39 8.52 -1.30 39.47
CA PHE A 39 7.61 -1.62 38.36
C PHE A 39 8.27 -2.56 37.35
N GLY A 40 9.55 -2.36 37.05
CA GLY A 40 10.30 -3.18 36.09
C GLY A 40 10.35 -4.65 36.49
N ALA A 41 10.54 -4.94 37.78
CA ALA A 41 10.54 -6.30 38.33
C ALA A 41 9.24 -7.09 38.03
N ALA A 42 8.09 -6.42 37.96
CA ALA A 42 6.81 -7.05 37.63
C ALA A 42 6.49 -6.99 36.12
N PHE A 43 6.85 -5.89 35.45
CA PHE A 43 6.44 -5.62 34.07
C PHE A 43 7.33 -6.30 33.03
N LEU A 44 8.66 -6.30 33.20
CA LEU A 44 9.57 -6.86 32.19
C LEU A 44 9.38 -8.38 31.98
N PRO A 45 9.18 -9.22 33.02
CA PRO A 45 8.86 -10.64 32.82
C PRO A 45 7.52 -10.85 32.11
N TRP A 46 6.52 -9.99 32.38
CA TRP A 46 5.23 -10.03 31.68
C TRP A 46 5.39 -9.71 30.19
N VAL A 47 6.13 -8.66 29.82
CA VAL A 47 6.38 -8.30 28.41
C VAL A 47 7.05 -9.45 27.64
N VAL A 48 8.02 -10.14 28.26
CA VAL A 48 8.70 -11.30 27.65
C VAL A 48 7.77 -12.51 27.51
N GLY A 49 6.76 -12.64 28.38
CA GLY A 49 5.76 -13.72 28.33
C GLY A 49 4.56 -13.46 27.39
N VAL A 50 4.42 -12.25 26.83
CA VAL A 50 3.38 -11.94 25.84
C VAL A 50 3.68 -12.67 24.53
N SER A 51 2.65 -13.24 23.91
CA SER A 51 2.73 -13.87 22.57
C SER A 51 1.68 -13.35 21.57
N VAL A 52 0.69 -12.58 22.03
CA VAL A 52 -0.42 -12.06 21.21
C VAL A 52 -0.62 -10.56 21.47
N LEU A 53 -0.65 -9.77 20.40
CA LEU A 53 -0.90 -8.32 20.44
C LEU A 53 -2.40 -8.02 20.43
N ASP A 54 -3.10 -8.44 21.50
CA ASP A 54 -4.48 -8.03 21.75
C ASP A 54 -4.57 -6.55 22.12
N LYS A 55 -5.77 -5.95 21.99
CA LYS A 55 -6.02 -4.54 22.35
C LYS A 55 -5.54 -4.18 23.76
N VAL A 56 -5.82 -5.04 24.75
CA VAL A 56 -5.39 -4.83 26.15
C VAL A 56 -3.87 -4.87 26.29
N THR A 57 -3.21 -5.79 25.59
CA THR A 57 -1.75 -5.90 25.52
C THR A 57 -1.15 -4.64 24.89
N LEU A 58 -1.69 -4.18 23.77
CA LEU A 58 -1.25 -2.96 23.08
C LEU A 58 -1.39 -1.72 23.96
N GLU A 59 -2.52 -1.55 24.65
CA GLU A 59 -2.71 -0.45 25.61
C GLU A 59 -1.69 -0.50 26.76
N ALA A 60 -1.41 -1.69 27.30
CA ALA A 60 -0.41 -1.88 28.34
C ALA A 60 1.03 -1.60 27.86
N LEU A 61 1.39 -2.02 26.64
CA LEU A 61 2.70 -1.73 26.04
C LEU A 61 2.88 -0.24 25.74
N ARG A 62 1.87 0.42 25.15
CA ARG A 62 1.89 1.88 24.89
C ARG A 62 2.08 2.68 26.18
N LEU A 63 1.35 2.32 27.24
CA LEU A 63 1.51 2.95 28.56
C LEU A 63 2.87 2.64 29.21
N GLY A 64 3.44 1.46 28.96
CA GLY A 64 4.79 1.09 29.39
C GLY A 64 5.87 1.92 28.73
N VAL A 65 5.79 2.14 27.41
CA VAL A 65 6.74 2.98 26.65
C VAL A 65 6.64 4.44 27.11
N ALA A 66 5.42 4.97 27.26
CA ALA A 66 5.22 6.32 27.78
C ALA A 66 5.74 6.51 29.22
N LEU A 67 5.63 5.47 30.07
CA LEU A 67 6.22 5.47 31.40
C LEU A 67 7.76 5.44 31.34
N GLU A 68 8.37 4.61 30.47
CA GLU A 68 9.83 4.57 30.30
C GLU A 68 10.39 5.91 29.81
N GLU A 69 9.72 6.58 28.85
CA GLU A 69 10.12 7.91 28.38
C GLU A 69 10.03 8.97 29.50
N PHE A 70 8.93 8.95 30.28
CA PHE A 70 8.74 9.86 31.40
C PHE A 70 9.77 9.63 32.51
N LEU A 71 10.08 8.37 32.83
CA LEU A 71 11.14 7.99 33.78
C LEU A 71 12.52 8.46 33.29
N LYS A 72 12.89 8.18 32.02
CA LYS A 72 14.17 8.62 31.43
C LYS A 72 14.37 10.13 31.48
N LYS A 73 13.29 10.91 31.36
CA LYS A 73 13.34 12.38 31.42
C LYS A 73 13.65 12.88 32.84
N GLU A 74 13.01 12.32 33.86
CA GLU A 74 13.14 12.78 35.24
C GLU A 74 14.35 12.15 35.96
N ALA A 75 14.75 10.93 35.58
CA ALA A 75 15.95 10.23 36.07
C ALA A 75 17.26 10.68 35.39
N ARG A 76 17.30 11.86 34.76
CA ARG A 76 18.46 12.35 33.99
C ARG A 76 19.77 12.44 34.80
N GLU A 77 19.67 12.62 36.11
CA GLU A 77 20.83 12.78 37.02
C GLU A 77 21.34 11.47 37.61
N ASP A 78 20.53 10.40 37.59
CA ASP A 78 20.90 9.04 37.98
C ASP A 78 20.15 8.05 37.05
N PRO A 79 20.57 7.95 35.78
CA PRO A 79 19.96 7.01 34.85
C PRO A 79 20.37 5.59 35.26
N GLY A 80 19.46 4.92 35.98
CA GLY A 80 19.58 3.49 36.29
C GLY A 80 19.60 2.62 35.04
N GLU A 81 19.64 1.30 35.22
CA GLU A 81 19.68 0.37 34.08
C GLU A 81 18.42 0.54 33.21
N PRO A 82 18.58 0.87 31.90
CA PRO A 82 17.44 1.13 31.04
C PRO A 82 16.66 -0.18 30.83
N TRP A 83 15.33 -0.11 30.96
CA TRP A 83 14.47 -1.25 30.64
C TRP A 83 14.65 -1.73 29.19
N ASP A 84 14.90 -0.79 28.28
CA ASP A 84 14.94 -0.99 26.83
C ASP A 84 13.70 -1.78 26.35
N LEU A 85 12.53 -1.23 26.71
CA LEU A 85 11.26 -1.88 26.45
C LEU A 85 11.04 -2.08 24.95
N GLN A 86 11.54 -1.14 24.13
CA GLN A 86 11.47 -1.26 22.67
C GLN A 86 12.22 -2.49 22.16
N ALA A 87 13.46 -2.75 22.60
CA ALA A 87 14.19 -3.96 22.22
C ALA A 87 13.46 -5.24 22.63
N ARG A 88 12.74 -5.23 23.76
CA ARG A 88 11.93 -6.37 24.25
C ARG A 88 10.62 -6.55 23.48
N ILE A 89 10.03 -5.48 22.96
CA ILE A 89 8.82 -5.50 22.12
C ILE A 89 9.15 -5.93 20.67
N ASN A 90 10.34 -5.62 20.16
CA ASN A 90 10.73 -5.88 18.77
C ASN A 90 10.46 -7.33 18.28
N PRO A 91 10.77 -8.41 19.01
CA PRO A 91 10.44 -9.78 18.60
C PRO A 91 8.94 -10.01 18.36
N LEU A 92 8.08 -9.41 19.19
CA LEU A 92 6.62 -9.51 19.06
C LEU A 92 6.12 -8.78 17.80
N LEU A 93 6.72 -7.65 17.46
CA LEU A 93 6.42 -6.93 16.23
C LEU A 93 6.82 -7.76 14.99
N TYR A 94 7.99 -8.38 14.99
CA TYR A 94 8.40 -9.27 13.88
C TYR A 94 7.50 -10.51 13.76
N GLN A 95 7.11 -11.13 14.88
CA GLN A 95 6.15 -12.25 14.87
C GLN A 95 4.78 -11.83 14.32
N TRP A 96 4.29 -10.65 14.71
CA TRP A 96 3.04 -10.09 14.18
C TRP A 96 3.14 -9.81 12.67
N VAL A 97 4.23 -9.21 12.20
CA VAL A 97 4.49 -8.94 10.77
C VAL A 97 4.52 -10.22 9.94
N GLU A 98 5.21 -11.27 10.39
CA GLU A 98 5.20 -12.56 9.68
C GLU A 98 3.80 -13.18 9.65
N GLY A 99 3.05 -13.06 10.76
CA GLY A 99 1.64 -13.45 10.82
C GLY A 99 0.78 -12.73 9.78
N GLN A 100 0.90 -11.40 9.67
CA GLN A 100 0.16 -10.62 8.69
C GLN A 100 0.58 -10.94 7.25
N ALA A 101 1.88 -11.03 6.96
CA ALA A 101 2.38 -11.38 5.63
C ALA A 101 1.92 -12.79 5.19
N SER A 102 1.93 -13.76 6.11
CA SER A 102 1.38 -15.10 5.90
C SER A 102 -0.13 -15.06 5.60
N MET A 103 -0.89 -14.30 6.38
CA MET A 103 -2.33 -14.10 6.17
C MET A 103 -2.63 -13.45 4.82
N LEU A 104 -1.94 -12.36 4.46
CA LEU A 104 -2.11 -11.65 3.19
C LEU A 104 -1.84 -12.56 1.98
N ARG A 105 -0.77 -13.36 2.02
CA ARG A 105 -0.47 -14.39 0.99
C ARG A 105 -1.61 -15.41 0.85
N GLY A 106 -2.20 -15.83 1.98
CA GLY A 106 -3.38 -16.69 2.01
C GLY A 106 -4.64 -16.04 1.43
N TRP A 107 -4.86 -14.75 1.68
CA TRP A 107 -5.97 -13.98 1.13
C TRP A 107 -5.84 -13.78 -0.38
N ILE A 108 -4.66 -13.38 -0.86
CA ILE A 108 -4.39 -13.21 -2.30
C ILE A 108 -4.58 -14.52 -3.07
N THR A 109 -4.16 -15.65 -2.50
CA THR A 109 -4.42 -16.98 -3.10
C THR A 109 -5.91 -17.27 -3.26
N ARG A 110 -6.75 -16.87 -2.28
CA ARG A 110 -8.21 -17.02 -2.35
C ARG A 110 -8.83 -16.06 -3.38
N ILE A 111 -8.41 -14.80 -3.38
CA ILE A 111 -8.88 -13.75 -4.29
C ILE A 111 -8.64 -14.17 -5.75
N LEU A 112 -7.45 -14.70 -6.07
CA LEU A 112 -7.13 -15.25 -7.40
C LEU A 112 -8.01 -16.44 -7.77
N ALA A 113 -8.31 -17.32 -6.81
CA ALA A 113 -9.12 -18.52 -7.03
C ALA A 113 -10.62 -18.22 -7.19
N SER A 114 -11.10 -17.09 -6.65
CA SER A 114 -12.49 -16.63 -6.82
C SER A 114 -12.75 -15.79 -8.07
N GLU A 115 -11.71 -15.32 -8.78
CA GLU A 115 -11.89 -14.45 -9.94
C GLU A 115 -12.41 -15.23 -11.17
N ASP A 116 -13.55 -14.78 -11.71
CA ASP A 116 -14.14 -15.30 -12.93
C ASP A 116 -13.48 -14.68 -14.16
N TRP A 117 -12.33 -15.25 -14.54
CA TRP A 117 -11.52 -14.84 -15.68
C TRP A 117 -12.19 -14.99 -17.07
N GLN A 118 -13.46 -15.36 -17.14
CA GLN A 118 -14.25 -15.55 -18.36
C GLN A 118 -15.48 -14.62 -18.42
N ARG A 119 -15.66 -13.72 -17.45
CA ARG A 119 -16.95 -13.05 -17.24
C ARG A 119 -17.34 -12.05 -18.33
N HIS A 120 -18.15 -12.53 -19.27
CA HIS A 120 -18.88 -11.71 -20.22
C HIS A 120 -19.83 -10.73 -19.50
N GLY A 121 -19.68 -9.44 -19.78
CA GLY A 121 -20.56 -8.39 -19.32
C GLY A 121 -20.81 -7.38 -20.43
N ARG A 122 -21.78 -7.66 -21.31
CA ARG A 122 -22.25 -6.72 -22.35
C ARG A 122 -23.01 -5.53 -21.72
N GLN A 123 -22.30 -4.67 -21.01
CA GLN A 123 -22.82 -3.39 -20.53
C GLN A 123 -22.15 -2.26 -21.35
N PRO A 124 -22.69 -1.91 -22.54
CA PRO A 124 -22.13 -0.84 -23.35
C PRO A 124 -22.18 0.48 -22.55
N GLY A 125 -21.05 1.16 -22.43
CA GLY A 125 -20.96 2.49 -21.79
C GLY A 125 -20.22 2.58 -20.45
N ARG A 126 -19.76 1.48 -19.84
CA ARG A 126 -18.73 1.54 -18.79
C ARG A 126 -17.41 1.03 -19.35
N GLY A 127 -16.44 1.93 -19.53
CA GLY A 127 -15.07 1.58 -19.91
C GLY A 127 -14.43 0.64 -18.87
N ALA A 128 -13.44 -0.15 -19.34
CA ALA A 128 -12.59 -1.07 -18.60
C ALA A 128 -12.83 -1.11 -17.08
N ARG A 129 -13.80 -1.93 -16.64
CA ARG A 129 -14.11 -2.08 -15.21
C ARG A 129 -12.86 -2.64 -14.52
N ARG A 130 -12.36 -1.96 -13.47
CA ARG A 130 -11.30 -2.52 -12.61
C ARG A 130 -11.72 -3.92 -12.17
N VAL A 131 -10.79 -4.86 -12.27
CA VAL A 131 -11.04 -6.26 -11.92
C VAL A 131 -11.25 -6.37 -10.41
N GLY A 132 -12.28 -7.11 -9.99
CA GLY A 132 -12.70 -7.18 -8.59
C GLY A 132 -11.55 -7.67 -7.70
N SER A 133 -10.91 -8.76 -8.13
CA SER A 133 -9.70 -9.29 -7.50
C SER A 133 -8.56 -8.28 -7.34
N THR A 134 -8.27 -7.42 -8.33
CA THR A 134 -7.21 -6.40 -8.16
C THR A 134 -7.60 -5.40 -7.07
N THR A 135 -8.85 -4.93 -7.05
CA THR A 135 -9.30 -3.99 -6.02
C THR A 135 -9.33 -4.61 -4.62
N GLU A 136 -9.66 -5.90 -4.51
CA GLU A 136 -9.63 -6.63 -3.24
C GLU A 136 -8.21 -6.94 -2.77
N ALA A 137 -7.30 -7.30 -3.69
CA ALA A 137 -5.89 -7.56 -3.37
C ALA A 137 -5.15 -6.29 -2.92
N VAL A 138 -5.37 -5.16 -3.63
CA VAL A 138 -4.85 -3.84 -3.22
C VAL A 138 -5.41 -3.46 -1.86
N LYS A 139 -6.73 -3.57 -1.65
CA LYS A 139 -7.33 -3.27 -0.35
C LYS A 139 -6.76 -4.14 0.77
N ALA A 140 -6.61 -5.45 0.56
CA ALA A 140 -6.03 -6.33 1.56
C ALA A 140 -4.58 -5.93 1.91
N ALA A 141 -3.79 -5.45 0.94
CA ALA A 141 -2.47 -4.89 1.18
C ALA A 141 -2.54 -3.55 1.95
N THR A 142 -3.45 -2.64 1.59
CA THR A 142 -3.73 -1.39 2.34
C THR A 142 -4.08 -1.68 3.80
N ASP A 143 -5.12 -2.49 4.05
CA ASP A 143 -5.60 -2.85 5.38
C ASP A 143 -4.46 -3.49 6.23
N THR A 144 -3.58 -4.27 5.59
CA THR A 144 -2.41 -4.89 6.23
C THR A 144 -1.33 -3.87 6.63
N LEU A 145 -1.04 -2.90 5.75
CA LEU A 145 -0.08 -1.83 6.01
C LEU A 145 -0.60 -0.85 7.09
N GLU A 146 -1.86 -0.44 6.99
CA GLU A 146 -2.51 0.43 7.98
C GLU A 146 -2.53 -0.23 9.36
N GLY A 147 -2.81 -1.54 9.43
CA GLY A 147 -2.80 -2.31 10.67
C GLY A 147 -1.49 -2.20 11.48
N LEU A 148 -0.34 -2.05 10.82
CA LEU A 148 0.96 -1.85 11.49
C LEU A 148 1.05 -0.49 12.18
N PHE A 149 0.59 0.57 11.51
CA PHE A 149 0.58 1.92 12.07
C PHE A 149 -0.48 2.07 13.16
N ASP A 150 -1.59 1.34 13.05
CA ASP A 150 -2.67 1.33 14.02
C ASP A 150 -2.34 0.56 15.32
N LEU A 151 -1.26 -0.25 15.31
CA LEU A 151 -0.64 -0.74 16.55
C LEU A 151 -0.20 0.40 17.47
N GLY A 152 0.08 1.60 16.93
CA GLY A 152 0.31 2.82 17.71
C GLY A 152 1.50 2.73 18.68
N ILE A 153 2.45 1.83 18.41
CA ILE A 153 3.72 1.69 19.14
C ILE A 153 4.73 2.57 18.41
N SER A 154 5.21 3.61 19.09
CA SER A 154 6.27 4.50 18.61
C SER A 154 7.42 4.51 19.64
N PRO A 155 8.69 4.47 19.22
CA PRO A 155 9.18 4.45 17.84
C PRO A 155 9.08 3.05 17.20
N LEU A 156 8.59 2.99 15.96
CA LEU A 156 8.55 1.74 15.20
C LEU A 156 9.92 1.46 14.55
N PRO A 157 10.51 0.26 14.65
CA PRO A 157 11.79 -0.01 14.02
C PRO A 157 11.67 -0.08 12.49
N THR A 158 12.58 0.57 11.75
CA THR A 158 12.61 0.54 10.28
C THR A 158 12.71 -0.88 9.72
N GLY A 159 13.38 -1.79 10.43
CA GLY A 159 13.46 -3.21 10.05
C GLY A 159 12.10 -3.94 10.08
N VAL A 160 11.22 -3.60 11.03
CA VAL A 160 9.87 -4.15 11.13
C VAL A 160 9.02 -3.68 9.94
N LEU A 161 9.07 -2.37 9.63
CA LEU A 161 8.37 -1.82 8.46
C LEU A 161 8.87 -2.47 7.16
N ARG A 162 10.20 -2.58 6.96
CA ARG A 162 10.77 -3.20 5.77
C ARG A 162 10.29 -4.64 5.61
N CYS A 163 10.32 -5.45 6.67
CA CYS A 163 9.82 -6.83 6.60
C CYS A 163 8.33 -6.92 6.23
N LEU A 164 7.49 -5.95 6.64
CA LEU A 164 6.09 -5.93 6.22
C LEU A 164 5.96 -5.54 4.74
N VAL A 165 6.69 -4.51 4.28
CA VAL A 165 6.70 -4.09 2.87
C VAL A 165 7.22 -5.23 1.98
N ASP A 166 8.34 -5.86 2.31
CA ASP A 166 8.88 -7.04 1.62
C ASP A 166 7.83 -8.19 1.55
N GLY A 167 7.05 -8.36 2.62
CA GLY A 167 5.95 -9.33 2.70
C GLY A 167 4.75 -8.99 1.80
N VAL A 168 4.37 -7.72 1.73
CA VAL A 168 3.31 -7.19 0.86
C VAL A 168 3.74 -7.27 -0.60
N ASP A 169 4.95 -6.84 -0.95
CA ASP A 169 5.52 -6.93 -2.29
C ASP A 169 5.60 -8.38 -2.78
N GLY A 170 6.03 -9.30 -1.92
CA GLY A 170 6.01 -10.73 -2.23
C GLY A 170 4.59 -11.27 -2.46
N ALA A 171 3.59 -10.76 -1.74
CA ALA A 171 2.20 -11.16 -1.89
C ALA A 171 1.55 -10.58 -3.17
N LEU A 172 1.78 -9.30 -3.48
CA LEU A 172 1.33 -8.66 -4.73
C LEU A 172 2.09 -9.21 -5.96
N GLY A 173 3.37 -9.59 -5.79
CA GLY A 173 4.14 -10.33 -6.79
C GLY A 173 3.54 -11.72 -7.08
N ALA A 174 3.07 -12.43 -6.05
CA ALA A 174 2.33 -13.67 -6.21
C ALA A 174 0.96 -13.45 -6.90
N TYR A 175 0.26 -12.34 -6.62
CA TYR A 175 -0.93 -11.94 -7.36
C TYR A 175 -0.62 -11.77 -8.86
N ALA A 176 0.38 -10.96 -9.21
CA ALA A 176 0.79 -10.72 -10.60
C ALA A 176 1.25 -12.02 -11.30
N ALA A 177 1.95 -12.92 -10.60
CA ALA A 177 2.32 -14.23 -11.12
C ALA A 177 1.09 -15.11 -11.40
N GLY A 178 0.07 -15.07 -10.54
CA GLY A 178 -1.23 -15.74 -10.76
C GLY A 178 -1.98 -15.20 -11.98
N VAL A 179 -2.07 -13.87 -12.11
CA VAL A 179 -2.64 -13.23 -13.32
C VAL A 179 -1.87 -13.68 -14.57
N ARG A 180 -0.53 -13.70 -14.52
CA ARG A 180 0.31 -14.17 -15.64
C ARG A 180 0.09 -15.65 -15.96
N ALA A 181 -0.04 -16.52 -14.95
CA ALA A 181 -0.30 -17.94 -15.13
C ALA A 181 -1.70 -18.23 -15.70
N SER A 182 -2.66 -17.33 -15.46
CA SER A 182 -4.01 -17.41 -16.04
C SER A 182 -4.07 -17.05 -17.54
N LEU A 183 -3.00 -16.51 -18.14
CA LEU A 183 -2.98 -16.14 -19.55
C LEU A 183 -2.88 -17.39 -20.44
N PRO A 184 -3.61 -17.43 -21.57
CA PRO A 184 -3.45 -18.48 -22.57
C PRO A 184 -2.06 -18.39 -23.24
N SER A 185 -1.60 -19.50 -23.80
CA SER A 185 -0.30 -19.57 -24.46
C SER A 185 -0.19 -18.60 -25.66
N VAL A 186 1.02 -18.11 -25.95
CA VAL A 186 1.25 -17.25 -27.13
C VAL A 186 0.88 -17.97 -28.44
N ALA A 187 0.98 -19.30 -28.48
CA ALA A 187 0.57 -20.11 -29.63
C ALA A 187 -0.95 -20.04 -29.89
N THR A 188 -1.76 -20.06 -28.82
CA THR A 188 -3.23 -19.91 -28.90
C THR A 188 -3.69 -18.49 -29.21
N LEU A 189 -2.83 -17.48 -29.02
CA LEU A 189 -3.11 -16.07 -29.35
C LEU A 189 -2.80 -15.70 -30.80
N ARG A 190 -2.10 -16.57 -31.53
CA ARG A 190 -1.76 -16.33 -32.93
C ARG A 190 -2.96 -16.69 -33.81
N PRO A 191 -3.56 -15.76 -34.56
CA PRO A 191 -4.62 -16.11 -35.49
C PRO A 191 -4.08 -17.14 -36.52
N PRO A 192 -4.88 -18.14 -36.91
CA PRO A 192 -4.46 -19.10 -37.93
C PRO A 192 -4.11 -18.37 -39.22
N ARG A 193 -3.08 -18.85 -39.94
CA ARG A 193 -2.73 -18.25 -41.23
C ARG A 193 -3.95 -18.36 -42.16
N PRO A 194 -4.43 -17.26 -42.76
CA PRO A 194 -5.53 -17.33 -43.71
C PRO A 194 -5.15 -18.28 -44.84
N ALA A 195 -6.08 -19.16 -45.23
CA ALA A 195 -5.87 -20.04 -46.36
C ALA A 195 -5.60 -19.21 -47.62
N LEU A 196 -4.48 -19.46 -48.29
CA LEU A 196 -4.15 -18.78 -49.55
C LEU A 196 -5.12 -19.26 -50.65
N THR A 197 -6.22 -18.53 -50.83
CA THR A 197 -7.23 -18.79 -51.85
C THR A 197 -6.69 -18.47 -53.24
N ARG A 198 -5.91 -19.40 -53.82
CA ARG A 198 -5.57 -19.39 -55.24
C ARG A 198 -6.81 -19.72 -56.07
N TYR A 199 -7.59 -18.71 -56.44
CA TYR A 199 -8.61 -18.86 -57.47
C TYR A 199 -7.95 -19.20 -58.81
N LYS A 200 -8.54 -20.15 -59.54
CA LYS A 200 -8.24 -20.32 -60.97
C LYS A 200 -8.71 -19.05 -61.68
N ARG A 201 -7.89 -18.51 -62.60
CA ARG A 201 -8.21 -17.28 -63.36
C ARG A 201 -9.57 -17.35 -64.04
N GLU A 202 -9.96 -18.53 -64.53
CA GLU A 202 -11.25 -18.80 -65.16
C GLU A 202 -12.45 -18.47 -64.25
N VAL A 203 -12.37 -18.75 -62.94
CA VAL A 203 -13.45 -18.46 -61.98
C VAL A 203 -13.57 -16.96 -61.70
N VAL A 204 -12.42 -16.27 -61.69
CA VAL A 204 -12.38 -14.80 -61.54
C VAL A 204 -12.93 -14.11 -62.80
N ALA A 205 -12.56 -14.59 -63.98
CA ALA A 205 -13.06 -14.07 -65.25
C ALA A 205 -14.58 -14.27 -65.39
N ALA A 206 -15.09 -15.47 -65.09
CA ALA A 206 -16.53 -15.75 -65.15
C ALA A 206 -17.35 -14.91 -64.16
N ALA A 207 -16.80 -14.61 -62.97
CA ALA A 207 -17.43 -13.68 -62.03
C ALA A 207 -17.43 -12.24 -62.54
N GLN A 208 -16.31 -11.78 -63.14
CA GLN A 208 -16.20 -10.45 -63.73
C GLN A 208 -17.11 -10.26 -64.96
N GLU A 209 -17.28 -11.28 -65.78
CA GLU A 209 -18.22 -11.26 -66.91
C GLU A 209 -19.68 -11.23 -66.44
N ALA A 210 -20.00 -11.92 -65.34
CA ALA A 210 -21.33 -11.86 -64.72
C ALA A 210 -21.61 -10.48 -64.09
N GLU A 211 -20.64 -9.87 -63.39
CA GLU A 211 -20.77 -8.50 -62.85
C GLU A 211 -20.87 -7.45 -63.96
N ALA A 212 -20.17 -7.63 -65.09
CA ALA A 212 -20.26 -6.75 -66.24
C ALA A 212 -21.63 -6.82 -66.96
N ALA A 213 -22.30 -7.97 -66.91
CA ALA A 213 -23.63 -8.17 -67.50
C ALA A 213 -24.76 -7.52 -66.68
N ASP A 214 -24.63 -7.47 -65.34
CA ASP A 214 -25.69 -6.97 -64.44
C ASP A 214 -25.64 -5.44 -64.17
N GLY A 215 -24.71 -4.74 -64.81
CA GLY A 215 -24.73 -3.27 -64.99
C GLY A 215 -24.55 -2.42 -63.72
N ARG A 216 -24.27 -3.02 -62.56
CA ARG A 216 -24.11 -2.33 -61.28
C ARG A 216 -22.64 -2.26 -60.84
N VAL A 217 -21.90 -1.33 -61.43
CA VAL A 217 -20.56 -0.99 -60.93
C VAL A 217 -20.69 -0.15 -59.66
N GLY A 218 -20.60 -0.80 -58.51
CA GLY A 218 -20.49 -0.16 -57.20
C GLY A 218 -19.55 -0.97 -56.31
N LEU A 219 -18.63 -0.31 -55.60
CA LEU A 219 -17.61 -0.95 -54.74
C LEU A 219 -18.18 -1.79 -53.58
N GLU A 220 -19.50 -1.83 -53.42
CA GLU A 220 -20.25 -2.54 -52.39
C GLU A 220 -20.45 -4.03 -52.72
N SER A 221 -20.23 -4.49 -53.96
CA SER A 221 -20.35 -5.92 -54.33
C SER A 221 -19.21 -6.80 -53.81
N LEU A 222 -18.08 -6.22 -53.37
CA LEU A 222 -16.90 -6.93 -52.85
C LEU A 222 -17.08 -7.51 -51.43
N SER A 223 -18.28 -8.04 -51.13
CA SER A 223 -18.59 -8.78 -49.91
C SER A 223 -18.43 -10.31 -50.07
N TRP A 224 -17.65 -10.77 -51.05
CA TRP A 224 -17.24 -12.18 -51.13
C TRP A 224 -16.10 -12.47 -50.13
N VAL A 225 -16.47 -12.56 -48.86
CA VAL A 225 -15.76 -13.39 -47.88
C VAL A 225 -16.71 -14.57 -47.64
N PRO A 226 -16.29 -15.82 -47.89
CA PRO A 226 -17.16 -16.96 -47.62
C PRO A 226 -17.48 -16.93 -46.12
N PRO A 227 -18.75 -17.11 -45.71
CA PRO A 227 -19.10 -17.03 -44.31
C PRO A 227 -18.34 -18.14 -43.58
N VAL A 228 -17.34 -17.74 -42.79
CA VAL A 228 -16.69 -18.61 -41.81
C VAL A 228 -17.83 -19.24 -41.03
N SER A 229 -17.92 -20.57 -41.02
CA SER A 229 -19.09 -21.22 -40.43
C SER A 229 -19.21 -20.76 -38.98
N ARG A 230 -20.44 -20.63 -38.47
CA ARG A 230 -20.66 -20.02 -37.15
C ARG A 230 -19.79 -20.68 -36.06
N ALA A 231 -19.61 -22.00 -36.17
CA ALA A 231 -18.73 -22.80 -35.33
C ALA A 231 -17.21 -22.55 -35.55
N GLU A 232 -16.75 -22.26 -36.77
CA GLU A 232 -15.36 -21.85 -37.02
C GLU A 232 -15.09 -20.41 -36.55
N ALA A 233 -16.08 -19.51 -36.67
CA ALA A 233 -15.97 -18.14 -36.16
C ALA A 233 -15.98 -18.14 -34.61
N GLU A 234 -16.82 -18.97 -33.99
CA GLU A 234 -16.84 -19.22 -32.55
C GLU A 234 -15.56 -19.96 -32.10
N GLY A 235 -14.99 -20.85 -32.94
CA GLY A 235 -13.76 -21.60 -32.66
C GLY A 235 -12.46 -20.79 -32.77
N VAL A 236 -12.37 -19.82 -33.70
CA VAL A 236 -11.21 -18.89 -33.80
C VAL A 236 -11.19 -17.89 -32.63
N LEU A 237 -12.33 -17.69 -31.96
CA LEU A 237 -12.48 -16.85 -30.76
C LEU A 237 -12.33 -17.63 -29.44
N ALA A 238 -11.73 -18.83 -29.44
CA ALA A 238 -11.59 -19.71 -28.28
C ALA A 238 -10.84 -19.12 -27.06
N THR A 239 -10.20 -17.96 -27.21
CA THR A 239 -10.01 -17.02 -26.10
C THR A 239 -10.74 -15.73 -26.46
N PRO A 240 -11.85 -15.35 -25.79
CA PRO A 240 -12.49 -14.08 -26.06
C PRO A 240 -11.48 -12.98 -25.71
N TRP A 241 -11.26 -12.05 -26.65
CA TRP A 241 -10.31 -10.94 -26.49
C TRP A 241 -10.56 -10.15 -25.19
N ASP A 242 -11.83 -10.05 -24.78
CA ASP A 242 -12.30 -9.55 -23.49
C ASP A 242 -11.54 -10.13 -22.27
N ALA A 243 -11.25 -11.43 -22.27
CA ALA A 243 -10.57 -12.12 -21.17
C ALA A 243 -9.07 -11.77 -21.08
N LEU A 244 -8.45 -11.42 -22.22
CA LEU A 244 -7.08 -10.90 -22.27
C LEU A 244 -7.04 -9.45 -21.81
N LEU A 245 -7.97 -8.63 -22.30
CA LEU A 245 -8.14 -7.25 -21.86
C LEU A 245 -8.39 -7.18 -20.34
N LEU A 246 -9.22 -8.07 -19.78
CA LEU A 246 -9.47 -8.16 -18.35
C LEU A 246 -8.16 -8.36 -17.55
N ARG A 247 -7.31 -9.31 -17.96
CA ARG A 247 -6.02 -9.58 -17.30
C ARG A 247 -5.01 -8.45 -17.48
N ALA A 248 -4.97 -7.83 -18.66
CA ALA A 248 -4.13 -6.65 -18.90
C ALA A 248 -4.56 -5.47 -18.02
N ASN A 249 -5.87 -5.22 -17.90
CA ASN A 249 -6.44 -4.21 -17.01
C ASN A 249 -6.21 -4.55 -15.53
N ALA A 250 -6.23 -5.83 -15.14
CA ALA A 250 -5.90 -6.28 -13.79
C ALA A 250 -4.47 -5.92 -13.39
N ALA A 251 -3.52 -6.09 -14.32
CA ALA A 251 -2.11 -5.75 -14.12
C ALA A 251 -1.86 -4.23 -14.16
N ALA A 252 -2.48 -3.50 -15.08
CA ALA A 252 -2.40 -2.04 -15.14
C ALA A 252 -2.95 -1.40 -13.85
N ALA A 253 -4.15 -1.81 -13.41
CA ALA A 253 -4.75 -1.29 -12.18
C ALA A 253 -4.00 -1.70 -10.89
N LEU A 254 -3.14 -2.73 -10.95
CA LEU A 254 -2.22 -3.05 -9.87
C LEU A 254 -1.05 -2.06 -9.85
N LEU A 255 -0.43 -1.81 -11.01
CA LEU A 255 0.67 -0.85 -11.15
C LEU A 255 0.25 0.55 -10.69
N ASP A 256 -0.91 1.04 -11.16
CA ASP A 256 -1.47 2.34 -10.76
C ASP A 256 -1.65 2.46 -9.23
N ALA A 257 -1.90 1.34 -8.54
CA ALA A 257 -2.12 1.31 -7.09
C ALA A 257 -0.82 1.24 -6.27
N LEU A 258 0.32 0.81 -6.84
CA LEU A 258 1.60 0.75 -6.10
C LEU A 258 2.04 2.15 -5.67
N ASP A 259 1.89 3.14 -6.55
CA ASP A 259 2.10 4.56 -6.31
C ASP A 259 1.24 5.12 -5.14
N GLU A 260 0.02 4.60 -4.96
CA GLU A 260 -0.87 4.99 -3.86
C GLU A 260 -0.44 4.33 -2.53
N LEU A 261 -0.02 3.06 -2.57
CA LEU A 261 0.51 2.32 -1.42
C LEU A 261 1.84 2.90 -0.92
N GLU A 262 2.75 3.29 -1.82
CA GLU A 262 4.03 3.93 -1.45
C GLU A 262 3.78 5.25 -0.71
N ARG A 263 2.91 6.11 -1.25
CA ARG A 263 2.53 7.39 -0.61
C ARG A 263 1.93 7.16 0.76
N LEU A 264 1.03 6.19 0.92
CA LEU A 264 0.44 5.82 2.21
C LEU A 264 1.51 5.44 3.23
N VAL A 265 2.46 4.58 2.87
CA VAL A 265 3.55 4.16 3.78
C VAL A 265 4.42 5.36 4.17
N LEU A 266 4.80 6.22 3.21
CA LEU A 266 5.60 7.41 3.46
C LEU A 266 4.88 8.41 4.38
N ASP A 267 3.61 8.70 4.10
CA ASP A 267 2.81 9.67 4.89
C ASP A 267 2.58 9.16 6.32
N ARG A 268 2.20 7.88 6.49
CA ARG A 268 1.98 7.28 7.83
C ARG A 268 3.29 7.17 8.61
N TRP A 269 4.41 6.87 7.96
CA TRP A 269 5.74 6.84 8.59
C TRP A 269 6.21 8.23 9.04
N GLN A 270 6.02 9.25 8.19
CA GLN A 270 6.34 10.65 8.54
C GLN A 270 5.44 11.19 9.65
N ALA A 271 4.17 10.78 9.71
CA ALA A 271 3.25 11.16 10.78
C ALA A 271 3.56 10.46 12.12
N GLY A 272 4.05 9.21 12.09
CA GLY A 272 4.38 8.42 13.28
C GLY A 272 5.77 8.70 13.87
N THR A 273 6.68 9.29 13.09
CA THR A 273 8.02 9.66 13.55
C THR A 273 7.95 10.98 14.32
N PRO A 274 8.30 11.04 15.62
CA PRO A 274 8.37 12.31 16.32
C PRO A 274 9.41 13.21 15.64
N ARG A 275 8.98 14.39 15.19
CA ARG A 275 9.86 15.39 14.57
C ARG A 275 10.90 15.84 15.61
N GLY A 276 12.09 15.23 15.55
CA GLY A 276 13.24 15.65 16.32
C GLY A 276 13.47 17.14 16.09
N GLY A 277 13.52 17.92 17.16
CA GLY A 277 13.53 19.38 17.10
C GLY A 277 14.78 19.91 16.42
N VAL A 278 14.70 20.17 15.11
CA VAL A 278 15.67 20.95 14.34
C VAL A 278 14.90 22.10 13.70
N GLY A 279 15.22 23.32 14.12
CA GLY A 279 14.60 24.53 13.58
C GLY A 279 14.96 24.72 12.11
N GLY A 280 13.97 25.10 11.30
CA GLY A 280 14.13 25.33 9.87
C GLY A 280 13.01 26.23 9.36
N GLY A 281 13.02 27.50 9.77
CA GLY A 281 12.11 28.50 9.21
C GLY A 281 12.57 28.93 7.82
N SER A 282 11.75 28.67 6.81
CA SER A 282 11.72 29.40 5.53
C SER A 282 10.46 28.98 4.75
N GLY A 283 9.85 29.89 3.99
CA GLY A 283 8.68 29.54 3.16
C GLY A 283 7.48 30.50 3.23
N ALA A 284 7.66 31.74 3.67
CA ALA A 284 6.68 32.80 3.50
C ALA A 284 7.31 33.99 2.77
N ASP A 285 7.38 33.91 1.44
CA ASP A 285 7.37 35.06 0.54
C ASP A 285 7.15 34.59 -0.91
N GLY A 286 6.31 35.29 -1.67
CA GLY A 286 5.92 34.88 -3.02
C GLY A 286 4.55 35.35 -3.52
N ALA A 287 3.90 36.33 -2.87
CA ALA A 287 2.65 36.89 -3.35
C ALA A 287 2.88 37.75 -4.61
N SER A 288 2.62 37.19 -5.79
CA SER A 288 2.70 37.90 -7.07
C SER A 288 1.56 38.92 -7.21
N ALA A 289 1.83 40.19 -6.89
CA ALA A 289 0.93 41.30 -7.20
C ALA A 289 1.33 41.97 -8.52
N SER A 290 0.59 41.64 -9.58
CA SER A 290 0.70 42.32 -10.89
C SER A 290 0.36 43.82 -10.75
N ASN A 291 1.27 44.70 -11.15
CA ASN A 291 0.94 46.09 -11.41
C ASN A 291 1.58 46.55 -12.73
N ARG A 292 0.74 46.89 -13.72
CA ARG A 292 1.14 47.52 -14.98
C ARG A 292 0.47 48.88 -15.12
N HIS A 293 1.16 49.77 -15.85
CA HIS A 293 0.71 51.04 -16.43
C HIS A 293 0.73 52.28 -15.52
N GLY A 294 1.64 53.19 -15.90
CA GLY A 294 1.90 54.48 -15.24
C GLY A 294 3.17 55.18 -15.78
N LEU A 295 3.26 55.34 -17.12
CA LEU A 295 4.15 56.30 -17.81
C LEU A 295 3.33 57.55 -18.19
N PRO A 296 3.93 58.70 -18.59
CA PRO A 296 5.35 59.02 -18.85
C PRO A 296 5.93 59.94 -17.73
N ALA A 297 7.02 60.73 -17.83
CA ALA A 297 7.80 61.24 -18.98
C ALA A 297 9.27 61.62 -18.63
N ALA A 298 9.90 62.34 -19.57
CA ALA A 298 11.19 63.05 -19.53
C ALA A 298 11.17 64.28 -18.58
N ASP A 299 12.28 64.84 -18.07
CA ASP A 299 13.49 65.30 -18.80
C ASP A 299 14.78 65.25 -17.96
N GLU A 300 15.91 65.46 -18.65
CA GLU A 300 17.30 65.49 -18.15
C GLU A 300 17.78 66.97 -17.88
N PRO A 301 19.04 67.27 -17.52
CA PRO A 301 19.48 67.47 -16.14
C PRO A 301 19.93 68.90 -15.77
N ALA A 302 19.85 69.24 -14.46
CA ALA A 302 20.73 70.19 -13.77
C ALA A 302 20.59 70.04 -12.23
#